data_AF-J7QSR0-F1
#
_entry.id   AF-J7QSR0-F1
#
_cell.length_a   1.000
_cell.length_b   1.000
_cell.length_c   1.000
_cell.angle_alpha   90.00
_cell.angle_beta   90.00
_cell.angle_gamma   90.00
#
_symmetry.space_group_name_H-M   'P 1'
#
loop_
_entity.id
_entity.type
_entity.pdbx_description
1 polymer ?
#
loop_
_entity_poly.entity_id
_entity_poly.type
_entity_poly.pdbx_seq_one_letter_code
_entity_poly.pdbx_strand_id
1 'polypeptide(L)'
;MLRSRRHKLAPSRAGKLVVRKRADEFYLSKAWKDFGAGIIKARGRRCESCGKTREADGTPVKLVVDHTIERLDGGDDLDPGNVKLMCVREGGNGQPHADGVLGCCHPRKTAQARADRLRLL
;
A
#
# COMPACT_ATOMS: atom_id res chain seq x y z
N MET A 1 -55.61 1.27 33.67
CA MET A 1 -54.67 0.57 32.77
C MET A 1 -53.35 1.33 32.73
N LEU A 2 -52.31 0.92 33.46
CA LEU A 2 -50.98 1.55 33.40
C LEU A 2 -50.11 0.89 32.32
N ARG A 3 -49.71 1.65 31.29
CA ARG A 3 -48.73 1.19 30.29
C ARG A 3 -47.32 1.49 30.79
N SER A 4 -46.59 0.46 31.22
CA SER A 4 -45.18 0.56 31.56
C SER A 4 -44.34 0.83 30.31
N ARG A 5 -43.64 1.98 30.27
CA ARG A 5 -42.68 2.32 29.20
C ARG A 5 -41.39 1.54 29.43
N ARG A 6 -41.11 0.54 28.60
CA ARG A 6 -39.78 -0.10 28.55
C ARG A 6 -38.78 0.86 27.92
N HIS A 7 -37.82 1.34 28.70
CA HIS A 7 -36.66 2.06 28.16
C HIS A 7 -35.81 1.08 27.36
N LYS A 8 -35.67 1.32 26.05
CA LYS A 8 -34.73 0.56 25.20
C LYS A 8 -33.31 1.00 25.55
N LEU A 9 -32.54 0.13 26.19
CA LEU A 9 -31.09 0.31 26.34
C LEU A 9 -30.47 0.26 24.93
N ALA A 10 -29.81 1.34 24.51
CA ALA A 10 -29.04 1.35 23.28
C ALA A 10 -27.83 0.40 23.43
N PRO A 11 -27.42 -0.33 22.38
CA PRO A 11 -26.23 -1.17 22.45
C PRO A 11 -25.01 -0.28 22.68
N SER A 12 -24.21 -0.61 23.70
CA SER A 12 -22.91 0.00 23.94
C SER A 12 -22.01 -0.27 22.73
N ARG A 13 -21.55 0.79 22.07
CA ARG A 13 -20.52 0.67 21.02
C ARG A 13 -19.26 0.11 21.66
N ALA A 14 -18.91 -1.13 21.35
CA ALA A 14 -17.62 -1.69 21.70
C ALA A 14 -16.52 -0.73 21.21
N GLY A 15 -15.65 -0.29 22.12
CA GLY A 15 -14.52 0.57 21.78
C GLY A 15 -13.67 -0.10 20.69
N LYS A 16 -13.35 0.64 19.63
CA LYS A 16 -12.52 0.12 18.53
C LYS A 16 -11.13 -0.17 19.09
N LEU A 17 -10.72 -1.45 19.16
CA LEU A 17 -9.37 -1.83 19.54
C LEU A 17 -8.37 -1.20 18.56
N VAL A 18 -7.56 -0.25 19.03
CA VAL A 18 -6.52 0.39 18.21
C VAL A 18 -5.22 -0.39 18.38
N VAL A 19 -4.99 -1.38 17.52
CA VAL A 19 -3.67 -2.02 17.42
C VAL A 19 -2.72 -1.06 16.71
N ARG A 20 -1.64 -0.65 17.39
CA ARG A 20 -0.58 0.16 16.77
C ARG A 20 0.18 -0.72 15.78
N LYS A 21 0.17 -0.33 14.50
CA LYS A 21 0.95 -1.02 13.46
C LYS A 21 2.44 -0.76 13.71
N ARG A 22 3.19 -1.81 14.04
CA ARG A 22 4.66 -1.78 14.06
C ARG A 22 5.17 -2.15 12.66
N ALA A 23 6.10 -1.37 12.13
CA ALA A 23 6.78 -1.73 10.90
C ALA A 23 7.72 -2.92 11.15
N ASP A 24 7.77 -3.86 10.21
CA ASP A 24 8.73 -4.96 10.23
C ASP A 24 10.17 -4.40 10.20
N GLU A 25 11.05 -4.94 11.03
CA GLU A 25 12.43 -4.51 11.20
C GLU A 25 13.24 -4.64 9.90
N PHE A 26 12.87 -5.60 9.05
CA PHE A 26 13.44 -5.76 7.71
C PHE A 26 13.36 -4.47 6.90
N TYR A 27 12.17 -3.85 6.84
CA TYR A 27 11.96 -2.62 6.06
C TYR A 27 12.65 -1.40 6.68
N LEU A 28 13.02 -1.48 7.96
CA LEU A 28 13.79 -0.45 8.65
C LEU A 28 15.31 -0.64 8.50
N SER A 29 15.74 -1.84 8.06
CA SER A 29 17.15 -2.20 7.92
C SER A 29 17.89 -1.32 6.92
N LYS A 30 19.21 -1.18 7.13
CA LYS A 30 20.09 -0.48 6.19
C LYS A 30 20.14 -1.19 4.83
N ALA A 31 20.19 -2.52 4.84
CA ALA A 31 20.22 -3.34 3.64
C ALA A 31 19.03 -3.05 2.73
N TRP A 32 17.81 -3.00 3.27
CA TRP A 32 16.61 -2.66 2.49
C TRP A 32 16.65 -1.24 1.92
N LYS A 33 17.09 -0.26 2.72
CA LYS A 33 17.19 1.15 2.29
C LYS A 33 18.20 1.33 1.16
N ASP A 34 19.38 0.73 1.30
CA ASP A 34 20.44 0.77 0.29
C ASP A 34 20.01 0.06 -0.99
N PHE A 35 19.38 -1.12 -0.84
CA PHE A 35 18.81 -1.87 -1.95
C PHE A 35 17.78 -1.01 -2.70
N GLY A 36 16.81 -0.43 -2.00
CA GLY A 36 15.80 0.42 -2.63
C GLY A 36 16.39 1.64 -3.35
N ALA A 37 17.39 2.29 -2.76
CA ALA A 37 18.12 3.38 -3.40
C ALA A 37 18.86 2.91 -4.67
N GLY A 38 19.48 1.73 -4.62
CA GLY A 38 20.13 1.08 -5.75
C GLY A 38 19.16 0.79 -6.90
N ILE A 39 17.98 0.24 -6.60
CA ILE A 39 16.93 -0.04 -7.59
C ILE A 39 16.46 1.26 -8.27
N ILE A 40 16.20 2.33 -7.49
CA ILE A 40 15.79 3.63 -8.05
C ILE A 40 16.90 4.21 -8.95
N LYS A 41 18.17 4.10 -8.55
CA LYS A 41 19.31 4.57 -9.35
C LYS A 41 19.43 3.78 -10.66
N ALA A 42 19.30 2.46 -10.61
CA ALA A 42 19.46 1.59 -11.77
C ALA A 42 18.32 1.70 -12.78
N ARG A 43 17.07 1.83 -12.31
CA ARG A 43 15.86 1.80 -13.15
C ARG A 43 15.31 3.19 -13.48
N GLY A 44 15.84 4.22 -12.84
CA GLY A 44 15.32 5.58 -12.90
C GLY A 44 14.12 5.78 -11.98
N ARG A 45 13.90 7.04 -11.58
CA ARG A 45 12.82 7.43 -10.67
C ARG A 45 11.45 7.47 -11.38
N ARG A 46 10.91 6.30 -11.72
CA ARG A 46 9.61 6.12 -12.39
C ARG A 46 8.80 5.01 -11.72
N CYS A 47 7.48 5.18 -11.65
CA CYS A 47 6.57 4.09 -11.32
C CYS A 47 6.59 3.04 -12.44
N GLU A 48 6.90 1.79 -12.12
CA GLU A 48 6.97 0.69 -13.10
C GLU A 48 5.58 0.14 -13.48
N SER A 49 4.52 0.54 -12.77
CA SER A 49 3.14 0.17 -13.10
C SER A 49 2.47 1.18 -14.04
N CYS A 50 2.45 2.46 -13.69
CA CYS A 50 1.75 3.50 -14.48
C CYS A 50 2.69 4.50 -15.18
N GLY A 51 4.00 4.40 -15.02
CA GLY A 51 4.95 5.32 -15.66
C GLY A 51 5.08 6.70 -15.01
N LYS A 52 4.37 7.00 -13.91
CA LYS A 52 4.44 8.28 -13.19
C LYS A 52 5.88 8.64 -12.81
N THR A 53 6.32 9.85 -13.17
CA THR A 53 7.63 10.45 -12.80
C THR A 53 7.49 11.71 -11.95
N ARG A 54 6.33 12.37 -11.98
CA ARG A 54 6.03 13.58 -11.20
C ARG A 54 4.71 13.46 -10.45
N GLU A 55 4.64 14.10 -9.31
CA GLU A 55 3.40 14.33 -8.56
C GLU A 55 2.57 15.45 -9.18
N ALA A 56 1.33 15.61 -8.74
CA ALA A 56 0.44 16.68 -9.21
C ALA A 56 0.97 18.10 -8.89
N ASP A 57 1.75 18.22 -7.80
CA ASP A 57 2.44 19.45 -7.40
C ASP A 57 3.76 19.69 -8.17
N GLY A 58 4.06 18.85 -9.17
CA GLY A 58 5.27 18.94 -10.00
C GLY A 58 6.54 18.35 -9.37
N THR A 59 6.50 17.98 -8.09
CA THR A 59 7.65 17.36 -7.40
C THR A 59 7.95 15.96 -7.96
N PRO A 60 9.19 15.44 -7.81
CA PRO A 60 9.51 14.08 -8.23
C PRO A 60 8.61 13.05 -7.55
N VAL A 61 8.17 12.03 -8.30
CA VAL A 61 7.28 10.97 -7.79
C VAL A 61 7.82 10.36 -6.49
N LYS A 62 6.93 10.14 -5.52
CA LYS A 62 7.23 9.36 -4.32
C LYS A 62 7.05 7.88 -4.64
N LEU A 63 8.17 7.15 -4.63
CA LEU A 63 8.22 5.71 -4.92
C LEU A 63 8.46 4.92 -3.64
N VAL A 64 7.88 3.73 -3.61
CA VAL A 64 8.28 2.65 -2.73
C VAL A 64 8.83 1.51 -3.58
N VAL A 65 9.79 0.79 -3.03
CA VAL A 65 10.21 -0.51 -3.56
C VAL A 65 9.27 -1.53 -2.95
N ASP A 66 8.54 -2.26 -3.77
CA ASP A 66 7.50 -3.18 -3.34
C ASP A 66 7.77 -4.57 -3.91
N HIS A 67 7.61 -5.60 -3.07
CA HIS A 67 7.82 -6.98 -3.45
C HIS A 67 6.78 -7.42 -4.50
N THR A 68 7.19 -8.12 -5.55
CA THR A 68 6.25 -8.70 -6.52
C THR A 68 5.61 -9.95 -5.95
N ILE A 69 6.43 -10.85 -5.40
CA ILE A 69 6.03 -11.97 -4.54
C ILE A 69 6.35 -11.53 -3.12
N GLU A 70 5.32 -11.44 -2.27
CA GLU A 70 5.47 -10.98 -0.90
C GLU A 70 6.41 -11.91 -0.11
N ARG A 71 7.15 -11.34 0.85
CA ARG A 71 8.07 -12.10 1.73
C ARG A 71 7.36 -13.25 2.46
N LEU A 72 6.15 -12.99 2.94
CA LEU A 72 5.30 -14.00 3.61
C LEU A 72 4.87 -15.13 2.67
N ASP A 73 4.87 -14.87 1.37
CA ASP A 73 4.48 -15.81 0.32
C ASP A 73 5.73 -16.44 -0.34
N GLY A 74 6.91 -16.32 0.29
CA GLY A 74 8.16 -16.95 -0.15
C GLY A 74 9.03 -16.14 -1.11
N GLY A 75 8.75 -14.84 -1.29
CA GLY A 75 9.56 -13.98 -2.14
C GLY A 75 10.91 -13.61 -1.53
N ASP A 76 11.96 -13.59 -2.36
CA ASP A 76 13.31 -13.22 -1.96
C ASP A 76 13.39 -11.75 -1.49
N ASP A 77 14.09 -11.54 -0.38
CA ASP A 77 14.14 -10.26 0.34
C ASP A 77 14.84 -9.14 -0.46
N LEU A 78 15.97 -9.45 -1.10
CA LEU A 78 16.85 -8.50 -1.78
C LEU A 78 17.14 -8.91 -3.24
N ASP A 79 16.16 -9.54 -3.89
CA ASP A 79 16.25 -9.86 -5.31
C ASP A 79 15.72 -8.69 -6.15
N PRO A 80 16.54 -8.07 -7.04
CA PRO A 80 16.04 -7.12 -8.01
C PRO A 80 14.89 -7.67 -8.86
N GLY A 81 14.89 -8.96 -9.22
CA GLY A 81 13.83 -9.59 -9.98
C GLY A 81 12.47 -9.59 -9.27
N ASN A 82 12.49 -9.63 -7.94
CA ASN A 82 11.30 -9.71 -7.10
C ASN A 82 10.79 -8.34 -6.60
N VAL A 83 11.20 -7.21 -7.17
CA VAL A 83 10.70 -5.89 -6.74
C VAL A 83 10.28 -4.98 -7.88
N LYS A 84 9.31 -4.11 -7.60
CA LYS A 84 8.87 -3.03 -8.47
C LYS A 84 8.89 -1.67 -7.75
N LEU A 85 9.24 -0.62 -8.48
CA LEU A 85 9.08 0.76 -8.04
C LEU A 85 7.64 1.20 -8.26
N MET A 86 6.93 1.54 -7.18
CA MET A 86 5.51 1.87 -7.23
C MET A 86 5.21 3.23 -6.61
N CYS A 87 4.36 4.03 -7.27
CA CYS A 87 3.93 5.31 -6.73
C CYS A 87 2.91 5.14 -5.58
N VAL A 88 2.93 6.08 -4.63
CA VAL A 88 2.09 6.02 -3.42
C VAL A 88 0.95 7.04 -3.39
N ARG A 89 1.04 8.10 -4.19
CA ARG A 89 0.02 9.17 -4.26
C ARG A 89 -0.77 9.10 -5.57
N GLU A 90 -2.03 9.51 -5.51
CA GLU A 90 -2.87 9.79 -6.69
C GLU A 90 -2.37 11.00 -7.50
N GLY A 91 -2.90 11.17 -8.71
CA GLY A 91 -2.57 12.27 -9.62
C GLY A 91 -1.20 12.14 -10.29
N GLY A 92 -0.66 13.27 -10.75
CA GLY A 92 0.62 13.33 -11.45
C GLY A 92 0.50 12.94 -12.92
N ASN A 93 1.62 12.52 -13.52
CA ASN A 93 1.73 12.29 -14.97
C ASN A 93 1.81 10.80 -15.36
N GLY A 94 1.32 9.89 -14.50
CA GLY A 94 1.21 8.48 -14.86
C GLY A 94 0.08 8.23 -15.85
N GLN A 95 0.04 7.03 -16.42
CA GLN A 95 -1.11 6.56 -17.19
C GLN A 95 -2.31 6.33 -16.25
N PRO A 96 -3.53 6.63 -16.71
CA PRO A 96 -4.74 6.33 -15.96
C PRO A 96 -4.94 4.81 -15.87
N HIS A 97 -5.46 4.37 -14.73
CA HIS A 97 -5.98 3.02 -14.57
C HIS A 97 -7.37 2.90 -15.24
N ALA A 98 -7.93 1.69 -15.28
CA ALA A 98 -9.22 1.42 -15.93
C ALA A 98 -10.40 2.22 -15.33
N ASP A 99 -10.29 2.63 -14.07
CA ASP A 99 -11.25 3.50 -13.38
C ASP A 99 -10.97 5.00 -13.62
N GLY A 100 -10.06 5.36 -14.54
CA GLY A 100 -9.68 6.72 -14.87
C GLY A 100 -8.74 7.39 -13.87
N VAL A 101 -8.44 6.75 -12.74
CA VAL A 101 -7.62 7.35 -11.69
C VAL A 101 -6.13 7.25 -12.06
N LEU A 102 -5.40 8.34 -11.81
CA LEU A 102 -3.96 8.43 -12.01
C LEU A 102 -3.22 8.06 -10.73
N GLY A 103 -2.18 7.22 -10.83
CA GLY A 103 -1.27 6.92 -9.71
C GLY A 103 -1.86 6.00 -8.64
N CYS A 104 -1.34 6.09 -7.40
CA CYS A 104 -1.77 5.26 -6.27
C CYS A 104 -1.56 3.74 -6.47
N CYS A 105 -0.56 3.34 -7.26
CA CYS A 105 -0.36 1.94 -7.64
C CYS A 105 -0.03 1.03 -6.45
N HIS A 106 0.79 1.47 -5.49
CA HIS A 106 1.15 0.64 -4.33
C HIS A 106 -0.07 0.37 -3.42
N PRO A 107 -0.84 1.40 -2.98
CA PRO A 107 -2.08 1.15 -2.24
C PRO A 107 -3.07 0.26 -2.98
N ARG A 108 -3.19 0.39 -4.32
CA ARG A 108 -4.03 -0.48 -5.16
C ARG A 108 -3.59 -1.94 -5.10
N LYS A 109 -2.29 -2.23 -5.27
CA LYS A 109 -1.75 -3.60 -5.10
C LYS A 109 -2.05 -4.14 -3.71
N THR A 110 -1.82 -3.34 -2.66
CA THR A 110 -2.11 -3.76 -1.28
C THR A 110 -3.60 -4.09 -1.08
N ALA A 111 -4.49 -3.28 -1.65
CA ALA A 111 -5.94 -3.50 -1.57
C ALA A 111 -6.35 -4.77 -2.32
N GLN A 112 -5.80 -4.99 -3.52
CA GLN A 112 -6.05 -6.19 -4.33
C GLN A 112 -5.59 -7.45 -3.59
N ALA A 113 -4.36 -7.49 -3.07
CA ALA A 113 -3.83 -8.62 -2.31
C ALA A 113 -4.68 -8.96 -1.07
N ARG A 114 -5.23 -7.95 -0.39
CA ARG A 114 -6.18 -8.17 0.72
C ARG A 114 -7.50 -8.76 0.26
N ALA A 115 -8.05 -8.25 -0.84
CA ALA A 115 -9.29 -8.78 -1.40
C ALA A 115 -9.13 -10.23 -1.84
N ASP A 116 -7.99 -10.58 -2.45
CA ASP A 116 -7.70 -11.94 -2.88
C ASP A 116 -7.52 -12.90 -1.70
N ARG A 117 -6.84 -12.48 -0.62
CA ARG A 117 -6.75 -13.28 0.60
C ARG A 117 -8.12 -13.52 1.25
N LEU A 118 -9.01 -12.54 1.23
CA LEU A 118 -10.37 -12.72 1.75
C LEU A 118 -11.20 -13.70 0.90
N ARG A 119 -10.94 -13.80 -0.41
CA ARG A 119 -11.63 -14.74 -1.31
C ARG A 119 -11.20 -16.20 -1.13
N LEU A 120 -10.07 -16.44 -0.44
CA LEU A 120 -9.55 -17.77 -0.16
C LEU A 120 -10.01 -18.32 1.22
N LEU A 121 -10.79 -17.55 1.98
CA LEU A 121 -11.41 -17.92 3.26
C LEU A 121 -12.85 -18.36 3.04
#